data_AF-A0A7K3RPP9-F1
#
_entry.id   AF-A0A7K3RPP9-F1
#
_cell.length_a   1.000
_cell.length_b   1.000
_cell.length_c   1.000
_cell.angle_alpha   90.00
_cell.angle_beta   90.00
_cell.angle_gamma   90.00
#
_symmetry.space_group_name_H-M   'P 1'
#
loop_
_entity.id
_entity.type
_entity.pdbx_description
1 polymer ?
#
loop_
_entity_poly.entity_id
_entity_poly.type
_entity_poly.pdbx_seq_one_letter_code
_entity_poly.pdbx_strand_id
1 'polypeptide(L)'
;AGRRGAEAPGADELRRELEALGAEVSTVACDVSDRESVAALLAAVPEDRPLRAVVHTAGVLDDGVLSSLTPDRVDAVLRPKV
;
A
#
# COMPACT_ATOMS: atom_id res chain seq x y z
N ALA A 1 0.93 -1.14 4.38
CA ALA A 1 1.66 -1.92 3.36
C ALA A 1 1.81 -1.10 2.09
N GLY A 2 2.88 -1.30 1.32
CA GLY A 2 3.10 -0.65 0.03
C GLY A 2 4.32 -1.22 -0.68
N ARG A 3 4.53 -0.94 -1.97
CA ARG A 3 5.55 -1.66 -2.78
C ARG A 3 6.97 -1.64 -2.20
N ARG A 4 7.36 -0.56 -1.52
CA ARG A 4 8.69 -0.41 -0.89
C ARG A 4 8.74 -0.90 0.57
N GLY A 5 7.59 -1.13 1.22
CA GLY A 5 7.54 -1.54 2.62
C GLY A 5 8.39 -0.66 3.54
N ALA A 6 9.19 -1.30 4.40
CA ALA A 6 10.12 -0.65 5.32
C ALA A 6 11.23 0.17 4.63
N GLU A 7 11.51 -0.07 3.34
CA GLU A 7 12.51 0.68 2.58
C GLU A 7 11.95 2.00 2.01
N ALA A 8 10.67 2.30 2.23
CA ALA A 8 10.12 3.59 1.82
C ALA A 8 10.77 4.73 2.62
N PRO A 9 11.10 5.87 1.98
CA PRO A 9 11.62 7.04 2.69
C PRO A 9 10.70 7.45 3.85
N GLY A 10 11.27 7.62 5.04
CA GLY A 10 10.53 8.00 6.25
C GLY A 10 9.73 6.87 6.93
N ALA A 11 9.70 5.65 6.38
CA ALA A 11 8.91 4.55 6.95
C ALA A 11 9.35 4.18 8.37
N ASP A 12 10.67 4.14 8.61
CA ASP A 12 11.22 3.78 9.91
C ASP A 12 10.98 4.87 10.98
N GLU A 13 11.04 6.14 10.59
CA GLU A 13 10.74 7.26 11.48
C GLU A 13 9.26 7.27 11.87
N LEU A 14 8.36 7.17 10.90
CA LEU A 14 6.92 7.12 11.14
C LEU A 14 6.52 5.90 12.00
N ARG A 15 7.12 4.73 11.74
CA ARG A 15 6.90 3.53 12.54
C ARG A 15 7.26 3.79 14.01
N ARG A 16 8.44 4.35 14.27
CA ARG A 16 8.90 4.67 15.62
C ARG A 16 8.02 5.71 16.32
N GLU A 17 7.56 6.73 15.60
CA GLU A 17 6.64 7.73 16.15
C GLU A 17 5.33 7.10 16.61
N LEU A 18 4.72 6.25 15.78
CA LEU A 18 3.47 5.57 16.12
C LEU A 18 3.64 4.55 17.26
N GLU A 19 4.76 3.81 17.28
CA GLU A 19 5.12 2.91 18.37
C GLU A 19 5.32 3.67 19.70
N ALA A 20 5.94 4.85 19.66
CA ALA A 20 6.08 5.71 20.84
C ALA A 20 4.74 6.22 21.39
N LEU A 21 3.71 6.28 20.55
CA LEU A 21 2.32 6.58 20.93
C LEU A 21 1.56 5.34 21.42
N GLY A 22 2.19 4.16 21.45
CA GLY A 22 1.61 2.92 21.96
C GLY A 22 0.93 2.02 20.94
N ALA A 23 1.11 2.27 19.64
CA ALA A 23 0.59 1.41 18.58
C ALA A 23 1.55 0.25 18.24
N GLU A 24 1.00 -0.89 17.81
CA GLU A 24 1.77 -1.94 17.14
C GLU A 24 1.70 -1.74 15.63
N VAL A 25 2.84 -1.54 14.98
CA VAL A 25 2.92 -1.13 13.57
C VAL A 25 3.79 -2.06 12.75
N SER A 26 3.28 -2.51 11.60
CA SER A 26 4.03 -3.29 10.62
C SER A 26 4.13 -2.58 9.27
N THR A 27 5.34 -2.51 8.72
CA THR A 27 5.65 -1.92 7.41
C THR A 27 5.95 -3.02 6.39
N VAL A 28 4.90 -3.55 5.76
CA VAL A 28 5.02 -4.69 4.83
C VAL A 28 5.20 -4.24 3.38
N ALA A 29 6.19 -4.81 2.69
CA ALA A 29 6.34 -4.71 1.25
C ALA A 29 5.25 -5.53 0.55
N CYS A 30 4.38 -4.86 -0.21
CA CYS A 30 3.24 -5.50 -0.89
C CYS A 30 2.79 -4.63 -2.06
N ASP A 31 2.51 -5.28 -3.20
CA ASP A 31 1.80 -4.64 -4.31
C ASP A 31 0.31 -5.02 -4.20
N VAL A 32 -0.55 -4.02 -4.00
CA VAL A 32 -2.00 -4.23 -3.83
C VAL A 32 -2.70 -4.71 -5.11
N SER A 33 -2.04 -4.57 -6.27
CA SER A 33 -2.51 -5.11 -7.55
C SER A 33 -2.15 -6.58 -7.76
N ASP A 34 -1.28 -7.14 -6.91
CA ASP A 34 -0.93 -8.55 -6.90
C ASP A 34 -1.76 -9.30 -5.86
N ARG A 35 -2.66 -10.16 -6.34
CA ARG A 35 -3.57 -10.95 -5.52
C ARG A 35 -2.83 -11.84 -4.53
N GLU A 36 -1.73 -12.46 -4.93
CA GLU A 36 -0.99 -13.38 -4.05
C GLU A 36 -0.27 -12.60 -2.95
N SER A 37 0.30 -11.44 -3.29
CA SER A 37 0.89 -10.52 -2.31
C SER A 37 -0.12 -10.06 -1.26
N VAL A 38 -1.34 -9.71 -1.67
CA VAL A 38 -2.41 -9.30 -0.74
C VAL A 38 -2.89 -10.48 0.12
N ALA A 39 -3.01 -11.69 -0.45
CA ALA A 39 -3.37 -12.87 0.30
C ALA A 39 -2.34 -13.18 1.41
N ALA A 40 -1.05 -13.10 1.08
CA ALA A 40 0.03 -13.27 2.06
C ALA A 40 -0.01 -12.20 3.16
N LEU A 41 -0.28 -10.94 2.80
CA LEU A 41 -0.43 -9.85 3.77
C LEU A 41 -1.59 -10.09 4.74
N LEU A 42 -2.75 -10.53 4.23
CA LEU A 42 -3.93 -10.80 5.07
C LEU A 42 -3.70 -12.01 5.99
N ALA A 43 -3.01 -13.05 5.51
CA ALA A 43 -2.66 -14.22 6.31
C ALA A 43 -1.68 -13.91 7.45
N ALA A 44 -0.93 -12.80 7.37
CA ALA A 44 0.00 -12.38 8.43
C ALA A 44 -0.68 -11.59 9.57
N VAL A 45 -1.98 -11.27 9.46
CA VAL A 45 -2.72 -10.58 10.53
C VAL A 45 -2.98 -11.56 11.68
N PRO A 46 -2.64 -11.21 12.95
CA PRO A 46 -2.86 -12.07 14.09
C PRO A 46 -4.34 -12.42 14.32
N GLU A 47 -4.64 -13.68 14.61
CA GLU A 47 -6.02 -14.17 14.82
C GLU A 47 -6.69 -13.53 16.05
N ASP A 48 -5.91 -13.20 17.09
CA ASP A 48 -6.38 -12.53 18.30
C ASP A 48 -6.73 -11.05 18.07
N ARG A 49 -6.29 -10.47 16.95
CA ARG A 49 -6.46 -9.07 16.57
C ARG A 49 -6.89 -8.95 15.11
N PRO A 50 -8.09 -9.42 14.76
CA PRO A 50 -8.53 -9.52 13.37
C PRO A 50 -8.67 -8.14 12.71
N LEU A 51 -8.46 -8.08 11.40
CA LEU A 51 -8.60 -6.86 10.59
C LEU A 51 -10.04 -6.33 10.67
N ARG A 52 -10.20 -5.04 11.00
CA ARG A 52 -11.52 -4.40 11.15
C ARG A 52 -11.80 -3.29 10.15
N ALA A 53 -10.77 -2.73 9.53
CA ALA A 53 -10.91 -1.62 8.59
C ALA A 53 -9.76 -1.65 7.57
N VAL A 54 -10.03 -1.13 6.37
CA VAL A 54 -9.04 -0.91 5.33
C VAL A 54 -9.11 0.54 4.89
N VAL A 55 -7.97 1.22 4.88
CA VAL A 55 -7.83 2.55 4.28
C VAL A 55 -7.00 2.37 3.00
N HIS A 56 -7.64 2.43 1.84
CA HIS A 56 -7.00 2.22 0.55
C HIS A 56 -6.47 3.55 -0.03
N THR A 57 -5.21 3.87 0.28
CA THR A 57 -4.53 5.08 -0.21
C THR A 57 -3.51 4.80 -1.31
N ALA A 58 -3.39 3.54 -1.76
CA ALA A 58 -2.53 3.18 -2.87
C ALA A 58 -2.95 3.93 -4.14
N GLY A 59 -1.97 4.42 -4.88
CA GLY A 59 -2.17 5.20 -6.08
C GLY A 59 -0.84 5.64 -6.69
N VAL A 60 -0.85 5.83 -8.00
CA VAL A 60 0.22 6.49 -8.75
C VAL A 60 -0.42 7.55 -9.63
N LEU A 61 0.36 8.57 -9.98
CA LEU A 61 -0.08 9.65 -10.85
C LEU A 61 0.73 9.61 -12.13
N ASP A 62 0.06 9.95 -13.23
CA ASP A 62 0.68 10.15 -14.53
C ASP A 62 -0.12 11.22 -15.29
N ASP A 63 0.18 12.48 -14.99
CA ASP A 63 -0.63 13.63 -15.42
C ASP A 63 -0.57 13.85 -16.94
N GLY A 64 -1.71 14.23 -17.53
CA GLY A 64 -1.80 14.54 -18.95
C GLY A 64 -3.16 15.14 -19.34
N VAL A 65 -3.18 15.81 -20.49
CA VAL A 65 -4.45 16.18 -21.14
C VAL A 65 -5.05 14.95 -21.80
N LEU A 66 -6.38 14.89 -21.93
CA LEU A 66 -7.08 13.72 -22.46
C LEU A 66 -6.53 13.24 -23.82
N SER A 67 -6.17 14.18 -24.70
CA SER A 67 -5.63 13.88 -26.02
C SER A 67 -4.21 13.29 -26.03
N SER A 68 -3.49 13.34 -24.91
CA SER A 68 -2.13 12.77 -24.77
C SER A 68 -2.09 11.49 -23.93
N LEU A 69 -3.25 10.98 -23.50
CA LEU A 69 -3.33 9.70 -22.80
C LEU A 69 -3.20 8.54 -23.77
N THR A 70 -2.51 7.50 -23.33
CA THR A 70 -2.42 6.21 -24.02
C THR A 70 -3.03 5.13 -23.13
N PRO A 71 -3.45 3.98 -23.70
CA PRO A 71 -3.95 2.85 -22.91
C PRO A 71 -2.99 2.45 -21.79
N ASP A 72 -1.69 2.32 -22.07
CA ASP A 72 -0.69 1.94 -21.06
C ASP A 72 -0.61 2.93 -19.88
N ARG A 73 -0.77 4.23 -20.14
CA ARG A 73 -0.78 5.26 -19.09
C ARG A 73 -2.03 5.15 -18.22
N VAL A 74 -3.18 4.87 -18.84
CA VAL A 74 -4.45 4.63 -18.13
C VAL A 74 -4.36 3.36 -17.28
N ASP A 75 -3.85 2.26 -17.85
CA ASP A 75 -3.67 0.99 -17.15
C ASP A 75 -2.75 1.16 -15.94
N ALA A 76 -1.65 1.92 -16.08
CA ALA A 76 -0.70 2.16 -15.00
C ALA A 76 -1.32 2.85 -13.77
N VAL A 77 -2.18 3.86 -13.96
CA VAL A 77 -2.83 4.59 -12.86
C VAL A 77 -4.02 3.85 -12.26
N LEU A 78 -4.71 3.02 -13.06
CA LEU A 78 -5.83 2.21 -12.58
C LEU A 78 -5.38 0.96 -11.83
N ARG A 79 -4.25 0.36 -12.21
CA ARG A 79 -3.72 -0.87 -11.62
C ARG A 79 -3.69 -0.91 -10.07
N PRO A 80 -3.25 0.13 -9.34
CA PRO A 80 -3.27 0.09 -7.87
C PRO A 80 -4.66 0.36 -7.25
N LYS A 81 -5.68 0.69 -8.06
CA LYS A 81 -7.01 1.17 -7.62
C LYS A 81 -8.16 0.22 -7.96
N VAL A 82 -8.02 -0.56 -9.04
CA VAL A 82 -9.07 -1.38 -9.66
C VAL A 82 -8.55 -2.78 -9.91
#